data_AF-W4G6B9-F1
#
_entry.id   AF-W4G6B9-F1
#
_cell.length_a   1.000
_cell.length_b   1.000
_cell.length_c   1.000
_cell.angle_alpha   90.00
_cell.angle_beta   90.00
_cell.angle_gamma   90.00
#
_symmetry.space_group_name_H-M   'P 1'
#
loop_
_entity.id
_entity.type
_entity.pdbx_description
1 polymer ?
#
loop_
_entity_poly.entity_id
_entity_poly.type
_entity_poly.pdbx_seq_one_letter_code
_entity_poly.pdbx_strand_id
1 'polypeptide(L)'
;MLRRVVTAALPLRRWTSSRRCHGSVQQTPCGGASTDKSRDVCWKCGQPTDCCSFFCASCSHIQPLRAEGVCNYFKIFGIPESFAIDAKKVEQLYWSLQKKMHPDLYGSKSDVEKELSVVNSALVNQAYNLLKAPTSRANYLLHLHGIDALGDTTTFVDPATLMAIMEAR
;
A
#
# COMPACT_ATOMS: atom_id res chain seq x y z
N MET A 1 -26.92 28.24 55.45
CA MET A 1 -27.04 26.86 54.93
C MET A 1 -25.63 26.42 54.52
N LEU A 2 -25.00 25.45 55.20
CA LEU A 2 -25.12 24.00 54.92
C LEU A 2 -24.72 23.70 53.45
N ARG A 3 -23.62 22.99 53.14
CA ARG A 3 -22.85 21.98 53.90
C ARG A 3 -21.34 21.96 53.54
N ARG A 4 -20.52 21.49 54.49
CA ARG A 4 -19.16 20.93 54.27
C ARG A 4 -19.22 19.61 53.48
N VAL A 5 -18.08 19.20 52.90
CA VAL A 5 -17.45 17.84 52.90
C VAL A 5 -16.37 17.85 51.79
N VAL A 6 -15.05 17.78 52.09
CA VAL A 6 -14.24 16.55 52.36
C VAL A 6 -14.11 15.71 51.07
N THR A 7 -12.98 15.18 50.56
CA THR A 7 -11.51 15.23 50.81
C THR A 7 -10.81 14.86 49.46
N ALA A 8 -9.51 14.67 49.23
CA ALA A 8 -8.31 14.41 50.03
C ALA A 8 -7.04 15.05 49.38
N ALA A 9 -5.84 14.60 49.75
CA ALA A 9 -4.57 14.96 49.11
C ALA A 9 -3.75 13.71 48.70
N LEU A 10 -2.64 13.94 47.97
CA LEU A 10 -1.48 13.05 47.74
C LEU A 10 -1.61 11.97 46.62
N PRO A 11 -0.48 11.49 46.03
CA PRO A 11 0.80 12.17 45.80
C PRO A 11 1.40 11.98 44.38
N LEU A 12 2.41 12.79 44.06
CA LEU A 12 3.31 12.61 42.91
C LEU A 12 4.00 11.23 42.96
N ARG A 13 3.89 10.42 41.90
CA ARG A 13 4.61 9.15 41.79
C ARG A 13 5.99 9.33 41.17
N ARG A 14 7.02 9.04 41.99
CA ARG A 14 8.40 8.82 41.55
C ARG A 14 8.47 7.78 40.42
N TRP A 15 9.29 8.06 39.41
CA TRP A 15 9.99 7.01 38.68
C TRP A 15 11.14 6.48 39.54
N THR A 16 11.16 5.17 39.80
CA THR A 16 12.33 4.47 40.35
C THR A 16 12.68 3.30 39.45
N SER A 17 13.96 3.21 39.14
CA SER A 17 14.59 2.21 38.27
C SER A 17 14.68 0.82 38.91
N SER A 18 15.33 -0.09 38.20
CA SER A 18 15.72 -1.44 38.64
C SER A 18 14.63 -2.52 38.63
N ARG A 19 14.48 -3.20 37.48
CA ARG A 19 14.44 -4.67 37.47
C ARG A 19 15.70 -5.21 36.82
N ARG A 20 16.41 -6.03 37.58
CA ARG A 20 17.67 -6.68 37.24
C ARG A 20 17.35 -8.07 36.68
N CYS A 21 17.48 -8.26 35.37
CA CYS A 21 17.35 -9.59 34.76
C CYS A 21 18.74 -10.26 34.73
N HIS A 22 18.88 -11.41 35.37
CA HIS A 22 20.07 -12.27 35.29
C HIS A 22 19.89 -13.33 34.20
N GLY A 23 20.93 -13.53 33.37
CA GLY A 23 21.21 -14.74 32.58
C GLY A 23 20.12 -15.18 31.59
N SER A 24 20.34 -15.11 30.27
CA SER A 24 21.41 -15.85 29.61
C SER A 24 21.82 -15.23 28.27
N VAL A 25 23.05 -15.51 27.85
CA VAL A 25 23.60 -15.02 26.58
C VAL A 25 23.17 -15.92 25.43
N GLN A 26 22.47 -15.33 24.46
CA GLN A 26 22.62 -15.69 23.05
C GLN A 26 22.31 -14.47 22.19
N GLN A 27 23.30 -14.04 21.41
CA GLN A 27 23.28 -12.81 20.66
C GLN A 27 22.62 -13.05 19.30
N THR A 28 21.50 -12.38 19.03
CA THR A 28 20.99 -12.19 17.67
C THR A 28 21.18 -10.73 17.26
N PRO A 29 21.64 -10.41 16.03
CA PRO A 29 21.91 -9.04 15.64
C PRO A 29 20.61 -8.24 15.53
N CYS A 30 20.54 -7.10 16.21
CA CYS A 30 19.44 -6.14 16.06
C CYS A 30 19.54 -5.41 14.72
N GLY A 31 19.07 -6.03 13.64
CA GLY A 31 18.72 -5.34 12.40
C GLY A 31 17.42 -4.56 12.62
N GLY A 32 17.54 -3.26 12.90
CA GLY A 32 16.39 -2.43 13.26
C GLY A 32 15.50 -2.07 12.07
N ALA A 33 14.18 -2.16 12.28
CA ALA A 33 13.17 -1.47 11.48
C ALA A 33 11.92 -1.22 12.34
N SER A 34 12.02 -0.26 13.28
CA SER A 34 10.83 0.31 13.90
C SER A 34 10.12 1.20 12.88
N THR A 35 8.93 0.82 12.43
CA THR A 35 7.86 1.78 12.18
C THR A 35 6.54 1.22 12.67
N ASP A 36 5.83 2.03 13.45
CA ASP A 36 4.52 1.73 14.02
C ASP A 36 3.47 1.68 12.89
N LYS A 37 3.24 0.48 12.33
CA LYS A 37 2.17 0.29 11.36
C LYS A 37 0.84 0.25 12.10
N SER A 38 0.04 1.29 11.88
CA SER A 38 -1.41 1.25 12.09
C SER A 38 -1.95 -0.11 11.64
N ARG A 39 -2.54 -0.87 12.57
CA ARG A 39 -3.09 -2.19 12.27
C ARG A 39 -4.39 -1.98 11.51
N ASP A 40 -4.34 -2.03 10.19
CA ASP A 40 -5.53 -1.89 9.36
C ASP A 40 -6.55 -2.97 9.70
N VAL A 41 -7.63 -2.55 10.36
CA VAL A 41 -8.68 -3.45 10.84
C VAL A 41 -9.69 -3.73 9.73
N CYS A 42 -10.05 -5.00 9.54
CA CYS A 42 -11.11 -5.39 8.62
C CYS A 42 -12.46 -4.79 9.05
N TRP A 43 -13.14 -4.12 8.12
CA TRP A 43 -14.42 -3.44 8.38
C TRP A 43 -15.55 -4.37 8.83
N LYS A 44 -15.45 -5.68 8.57
CA LYS A 44 -16.48 -6.66 8.91
C LYS A 44 -16.15 -7.55 10.12
N CYS A 45 -14.89 -7.96 10.31
CA CYS A 45 -14.52 -8.91 11.36
C CYS A 45 -13.57 -8.37 12.44
N GLY A 46 -13.07 -7.14 12.31
CA GLY A 46 -12.19 -6.54 13.32
C GLY A 46 -10.81 -7.20 13.46
N GLN A 47 -10.42 -8.07 12.52
CA GLN A 47 -9.08 -8.66 12.49
C GLN A 47 -8.08 -7.75 11.77
N PRO A 48 -6.79 -7.75 12.18
CA PRO A 48 -5.74 -7.05 11.45
C PRO A 48 -5.59 -7.67 10.05
N THR A 49 -5.55 -6.82 9.03
CA THR A 49 -5.43 -7.18 7.61
C THR A 49 -4.31 -6.34 7.00
N ASP A 50 -3.62 -6.85 5.98
CA ASP A 50 -2.60 -6.07 5.28
C ASP A 50 -3.23 -4.95 4.45
N CYS A 51 -2.69 -3.74 4.59
CA CYS A 51 -3.05 -2.53 3.81
C CYS A 51 -3.25 -2.76 2.30
N CYS A 52 -2.51 -3.68 1.68
CA CYS A 52 -2.49 -3.90 0.23
C CYS A 52 -3.27 -5.16 -0.23
N SER A 53 -4.00 -5.83 0.67
CA SER A 53 -4.75 -7.06 0.37
C SER A 53 -6.24 -6.77 0.12
N PHE A 54 -6.72 -7.09 -1.09
CA PHE A 54 -8.14 -6.94 -1.45
C PHE A 54 -9.11 -7.79 -0.60
N PHE A 55 -8.63 -8.85 0.05
CA PHE A 55 -9.45 -9.80 0.79
C PHE A 55 -8.88 -10.02 2.19
N CYS A 56 -9.75 -10.02 3.21
CA CYS A 56 -9.34 -10.35 4.58
C CYS A 56 -9.10 -11.87 4.73
N ALA A 57 -7.95 -12.27 5.28
CA ALA A 57 -7.57 -13.67 5.48
C ALA A 57 -8.53 -14.46 6.40
N SER A 58 -9.21 -13.79 7.34
CA SER A 58 -10.07 -14.45 8.33
C SER A 58 -11.53 -14.58 7.91
N CYS A 59 -12.02 -13.73 6.99
CA CYS A 59 -13.45 -13.69 6.62
C CYS A 59 -13.72 -13.62 5.11
N SER A 60 -12.68 -13.58 4.27
CA SER A 60 -12.75 -13.54 2.80
C SER A 60 -13.59 -12.40 2.19
N HIS A 61 -13.93 -11.37 2.97
CA HIS A 61 -14.66 -10.22 2.47
C HIS A 61 -13.73 -9.23 1.79
N ILE A 62 -14.23 -8.63 0.72
CA ILE A 62 -13.54 -7.56 -0.01
C ILE A 62 -13.30 -6.37 0.92
N GLN A 63 -12.09 -5.83 0.91
CA GLN A 63 -11.66 -4.70 1.75
C GLN A 63 -11.45 -3.43 0.92
N PRO A 64 -11.62 -2.23 1.50
CA PRO A 64 -11.13 -1.00 0.90
C PRO A 64 -9.59 -1.00 0.87
N LEU A 65 -8.99 -0.75 -0.30
CA LEU A 65 -7.57 -0.42 -0.37
C LEU A 65 -7.36 0.99 0.19
N ARG A 66 -6.59 1.10 1.28
CA ARG A 66 -6.13 2.39 1.79
C ARG A 66 -4.91 2.82 0.98
N ALA A 67 -5.16 3.64 -0.04
CA ALA A 67 -4.13 4.19 -0.94
C ALA A 67 -3.20 5.22 -0.26
N GLU A 68 -3.45 5.55 1.01
CA GLU A 68 -2.71 6.52 1.82
C GLU A 68 -1.31 6.00 2.22
N GLY A 69 -0.41 5.93 1.24
CA GLY A 69 1.05 6.01 1.47
C GLY A 69 1.87 4.73 1.53
N VAL A 70 1.27 3.52 1.40
CA VAL A 70 2.03 2.25 1.56
C VAL A 70 1.92 1.28 0.37
N CYS A 71 0.83 1.33 -0.40
CA CYS A 71 0.49 0.32 -1.41
C CYS A 71 0.78 0.74 -2.85
N ASN A 72 1.94 0.30 -3.35
CA ASN A 72 2.34 0.45 -4.75
C ASN A 72 1.62 -0.58 -5.64
N TYR A 73 1.42 -0.28 -6.92
CA TYR A 73 0.83 -1.22 -7.88
C TYR A 73 1.60 -2.55 -7.97
N PHE A 74 2.93 -2.52 -7.82
CA PHE A 74 3.76 -3.72 -7.73
C PHE A 74 3.39 -4.62 -6.53
N LYS A 75 3.18 -4.03 -5.34
CA LYS A 75 2.76 -4.75 -4.13
C LYS A 75 1.36 -5.35 -4.28
N ILE A 76 0.45 -4.65 -4.95
CA ILE A 76 -0.93 -5.10 -5.22
C ILE A 76 -0.94 -6.37 -6.09
N PHE A 77 -0.03 -6.48 -7.07
CA PHE A 77 0.15 -7.70 -7.86
C PHE A 77 1.09 -8.74 -7.22
N GLY A 78 1.78 -8.41 -6.11
CA GLY A 78 2.78 -9.28 -5.49
C GLY A 78 4.07 -9.45 -6.33
N ILE A 79 4.42 -8.46 -7.15
CA ILE A 79 5.57 -8.47 -8.07
C ILE A 79 6.68 -7.58 -7.49
N PRO A 80 7.98 -7.91 -7.66
CA PRO A 80 9.07 -6.99 -7.32
C PRO A 80 8.97 -5.66 -8.08
N GLU A 81 9.47 -4.60 -7.46
CA GLU A 81 9.53 -3.25 -8.02
C GLU A 81 10.68 -3.15 -9.05
N SER A 82 10.46 -3.70 -10.25
CA SER A 82 11.44 -3.73 -11.34
C SER A 82 10.89 -3.15 -12.64
N PHE A 83 11.77 -2.59 -13.47
CA PHE A 83 11.40 -2.22 -14.85
C PHE A 83 11.23 -3.47 -15.73
N ALA A 84 12.14 -4.42 -15.62
CA ALA A 84 12.08 -5.71 -16.30
C ALA A 84 11.04 -6.63 -15.61
N ILE A 85 9.83 -6.65 -16.16
CA ILE A 85 8.71 -7.51 -15.74
C ILE A 85 8.15 -8.23 -16.97
N ASP A 86 7.88 -9.53 -16.80
CA ASP A 86 7.18 -10.36 -17.76
C ASP A 86 5.69 -9.99 -17.82
N ALA A 87 5.28 -9.40 -18.95
CA ALA A 87 3.90 -8.98 -19.20
C ALA A 87 2.90 -10.14 -19.09
N LYS A 88 3.30 -11.37 -19.41
CA LYS A 88 2.41 -12.55 -19.31
C LYS A 88 2.06 -12.87 -17.87
N LYS A 89 3.00 -12.71 -16.93
CA LYS A 89 2.74 -12.90 -15.50
C LYS A 89 1.80 -11.83 -14.95
N VAL A 90 1.99 -10.57 -15.35
CA VAL A 90 1.10 -9.46 -14.98
C VAL A 90 -0.32 -9.72 -15.49
N GLU A 91 -0.47 -10.18 -16.73
CA GLU A 91 -1.77 -10.50 -17.35
C GLU A 91 -2.47 -11.69 -16.68
N GLN A 92 -1.74 -12.76 -16.35
CA GLN A 92 -2.28 -13.88 -15.58
C GLN A 92 -2.76 -13.44 -14.19
N LEU A 93 -1.97 -12.63 -13.48
CA LEU A 93 -2.34 -12.11 -12.16
C LEU A 93 -3.56 -11.18 -12.25
N TYR A 94 -3.58 -10.28 -13.24
CA TYR A 94 -4.73 -9.43 -13.57
C TYR A 94 -6.03 -10.23 -13.75
N TRP A 95 -6.04 -11.23 -14.63
CA TRP A 95 -7.24 -12.06 -14.81
C TRP A 95 -7.62 -12.85 -13.55
N SER A 96 -6.63 -13.31 -12.76
CA SER A 96 -6.87 -14.03 -11.51
C SER A 96 -7.51 -13.16 -10.42
N LEU A 97 -7.17 -11.86 -10.41
CA LEU A 97 -7.75 -10.86 -9.51
C LEU A 97 -9.13 -10.46 -10.02
N GLN A 98 -9.24 -10.06 -11.29
CA GLN A 98 -10.49 -9.61 -11.89
C GLN A 98 -11.59 -10.68 -11.76
N LYS A 99 -11.27 -11.97 -11.96
CA LYS A 99 -12.22 -13.08 -11.74
C LYS A 99 -12.74 -13.23 -10.30
N LYS A 100 -12.08 -12.67 -9.29
CA LYS A 100 -12.50 -12.71 -7.87
C LYS A 100 -13.28 -11.46 -7.44
N MET A 101 -13.08 -10.35 -8.15
CA MET A 101 -13.57 -9.01 -7.76
C MET A 101 -14.49 -8.34 -8.79
N HIS A 102 -14.76 -8.99 -9.93
CA HIS A 102 -15.62 -8.45 -10.99
C HIS A 102 -17.02 -8.06 -10.46
N PRO A 103 -17.56 -6.86 -10.80
CA PRO A 103 -18.82 -6.36 -10.25
C PRO A 103 -20.01 -7.31 -10.44
N ASP A 104 -20.08 -8.06 -11.54
CA ASP A 104 -21.12 -9.06 -11.81
C ASP A 104 -21.28 -10.09 -10.66
N LEU A 105 -20.19 -10.44 -9.97
CA LEU A 105 -20.21 -11.39 -8.84
C LEU A 105 -20.76 -10.77 -7.53
N TYR A 106 -20.88 -9.46 -7.49
CA TYR A 106 -21.29 -8.69 -6.31
C TYR A 106 -22.69 -8.09 -6.46
N GLY A 107 -23.34 -8.20 -7.63
CA GLY A 107 -24.69 -7.69 -7.89
C GLY A 107 -25.76 -8.14 -6.89
N SER A 108 -25.62 -9.32 -6.29
CA SER A 108 -26.54 -9.86 -5.26
C SER A 108 -26.08 -9.66 -3.81
N LYS A 109 -24.95 -8.97 -3.56
CA LYS A 109 -24.36 -8.78 -2.23
C LYS A 109 -24.78 -7.46 -1.58
N SER A 110 -24.18 -7.13 -0.42
CA SER A 110 -24.39 -5.85 0.25
C SER A 110 -23.84 -4.69 -0.60
N ASP A 111 -24.44 -3.50 -0.46
CA ASP A 111 -24.10 -2.36 -1.31
C ASP A 111 -22.67 -1.84 -1.08
N VAL A 112 -22.17 -1.95 0.15
CA VAL A 112 -20.76 -1.70 0.48
C VAL A 112 -19.83 -2.64 -0.29
N GLU A 113 -20.15 -3.94 -0.39
CA GLU A 113 -19.32 -4.87 -1.16
C GLU A 113 -19.40 -4.64 -2.67
N LYS A 114 -20.52 -4.13 -3.20
CA LYS A 114 -20.65 -3.71 -4.61
C LYS A 114 -19.75 -2.53 -4.91
N GLU A 115 -19.81 -1.48 -4.10
CA GLU A 115 -19.00 -0.29 -4.24
C GLU A 115 -17.50 -0.63 -4.16
N LEU A 116 -17.10 -1.41 -3.16
CA LEU A 116 -15.72 -1.89 -3.02
C LEU A 116 -15.27 -2.74 -4.22
N SER A 117 -16.16 -3.57 -4.79
CA SER A 117 -15.87 -4.36 -6.00
C SER A 117 -15.61 -3.45 -7.21
N VAL A 118 -16.45 -2.45 -7.44
CA VAL A 118 -16.29 -1.48 -8.54
C VAL A 118 -14.99 -0.67 -8.38
N VAL A 119 -14.74 -0.09 -7.20
CA VAL A 119 -13.55 0.73 -6.92
C VAL A 119 -12.27 -0.09 -7.07
N ASN A 120 -12.22 -1.28 -6.45
CA ASN A 120 -11.04 -2.14 -6.53
C ASN A 120 -10.79 -2.66 -7.97
N SER A 121 -11.84 -3.01 -8.73
CA SER A 121 -11.70 -3.40 -10.14
C SER A 121 -11.16 -2.25 -11.01
N ALA A 122 -11.63 -1.01 -10.79
CA ALA A 122 -11.09 0.15 -11.49
C ALA A 122 -9.60 0.37 -11.18
N LEU A 123 -9.18 0.20 -9.92
CA LEU A 123 -7.79 0.29 -9.49
C LEU A 123 -6.92 -0.79 -10.15
N VAL A 124 -7.38 -2.05 -10.19
CA VAL A 124 -6.65 -3.15 -10.87
C VAL A 124 -6.51 -2.91 -12.37
N ASN A 125 -7.53 -2.35 -13.03
CA ASN A 125 -7.45 -1.96 -14.45
C ASN A 125 -6.40 -0.84 -14.68
N GLN A 126 -6.40 0.19 -13.84
CA GLN A 126 -5.40 1.27 -13.91
C GLN A 126 -3.98 0.72 -13.72
N ALA A 127 -3.78 -0.10 -12.68
CA ALA A 127 -2.51 -0.74 -12.37
C ALA A 127 -2.01 -1.64 -13.51
N TYR A 128 -2.90 -2.45 -14.11
CA TYR A 128 -2.56 -3.28 -15.28
C TYR A 128 -2.13 -2.42 -16.49
N ASN A 129 -2.90 -1.38 -16.84
CA ASN A 129 -2.59 -0.50 -17.97
C ASN A 129 -1.23 0.21 -17.79
N LEU A 130 -0.96 0.69 -16.57
CA LEU A 130 0.29 1.38 -16.23
C LEU A 130 1.50 0.44 -16.29
N LEU A 131 1.36 -0.80 -15.82
CA LEU A 131 2.42 -1.80 -15.88
C LEU A 131 2.59 -2.40 -17.28
N LYS A 132 1.55 -2.43 -18.11
CA LYS A 132 1.59 -3.00 -19.47
C LYS A 132 2.49 -2.18 -20.41
N ALA A 133 2.32 -0.85 -20.43
CA ALA A 133 3.11 0.03 -21.29
C ALA A 133 4.51 0.29 -20.69
N PRO A 134 5.61 0.11 -21.43
CA PRO A 134 6.96 0.29 -20.88
C PRO A 134 7.25 1.75 -20.51
N THR A 135 6.74 2.72 -21.27
CA THR A 135 6.86 4.16 -20.97
C THR A 135 6.14 4.54 -19.68
N SER A 136 4.88 4.12 -19.53
CA SER A 136 4.09 4.34 -18.30
C SER A 136 4.70 3.65 -17.08
N ARG A 137 5.25 2.44 -17.25
CA ARG A 137 5.96 1.70 -16.19
C ARG A 137 7.22 2.42 -15.74
N ALA A 138 8.01 2.95 -16.68
CA ALA A 138 9.20 3.75 -16.37
C ALA A 138 8.82 5.01 -15.58
N ASN A 139 7.84 5.77 -16.05
CA ASN A 139 7.38 6.97 -15.35
C ASN A 139 6.84 6.66 -13.94
N TYR A 140 6.06 5.58 -13.79
CA TYR A 140 5.56 5.17 -12.47
C TYR A 140 6.69 4.81 -11.50
N LEU A 141 7.70 4.08 -11.98
CA LEU A 141 8.86 3.71 -11.16
C LEU A 141 9.68 4.95 -10.77
N LEU A 142 9.79 5.95 -11.64
CA LEU A 142 10.42 7.24 -11.33
C LEU A 142 9.60 8.06 -10.32
N HIS A 143 8.27 8.12 -10.45
CA HIS A 143 7.39 8.74 -9.44
C HIS A 143 7.51 8.07 -8.06
N LEU A 144 7.69 6.74 -7.97
CA LEU A 144 7.94 6.06 -6.69
C LEU A 144 9.27 6.49 -6.03
N HIS A 145 10.23 6.98 -6.81
CA HIS A 145 11.47 7.59 -6.33
C HIS A 145 11.39 9.12 -6.17
N GLY A 146 10.21 9.73 -6.38
CA GLY A 146 10.01 11.18 -6.30
C GLY A 146 10.55 11.96 -7.50
N ILE A 147 10.70 11.31 -8.67
CA ILE A 147 11.19 11.91 -9.90
C ILE A 147 10.06 11.97 -10.93
N ASP A 148 9.59 13.18 -11.24
CA ASP A 148 8.51 13.42 -12.20
C ASP A 148 9.07 13.51 -13.63
N ALA A 149 9.17 12.38 -14.33
CA ALA A 149 9.81 12.30 -15.65
C ALA A 149 9.02 12.99 -16.79
N LEU A 150 7.76 13.38 -16.54
CA LEU A 150 6.89 14.11 -17.47
C LEU A 150 6.71 15.59 -17.09
N GLY A 151 7.44 16.11 -16.10
CA GLY A 151 7.40 17.53 -15.78
C GLY A 151 8.00 18.38 -16.89
N ASP A 152 7.44 19.57 -17.14
CA ASP A 152 7.86 20.50 -18.21
C ASP A 152 9.30 21.05 -18.04
N THR A 153 9.99 20.69 -16.97
CA THR A 153 11.35 21.14 -16.66
C THR A 153 12.40 20.36 -17.43
N THR A 154 12.74 20.90 -18.61
CA THR A 154 13.93 20.61 -19.42
C THR A 154 13.92 19.35 -20.28
N THR A 155 13.31 19.47 -21.46
CA THR A 155 13.63 18.65 -22.63
C THR A 155 15.04 18.95 -23.15
N PHE A 156 16.08 18.48 -22.44
CA PHE A 156 17.45 18.42 -22.94
C PHE A 156 17.57 17.36 -24.05
N VAL A 157 16.97 17.63 -25.20
CA VAL A 157 17.15 16.84 -26.43
C VAL A 157 18.46 17.28 -27.06
N ASP A 158 19.40 16.34 -27.20
CA ASP A 158 20.66 16.57 -27.90
C ASP A 158 20.41 17.00 -29.37
N PRO A 159 21.08 18.06 -29.88
CA PRO A 159 20.89 18.53 -31.25
C PRO A 159 21.14 17.48 -32.35
N ALA A 160 22.06 16.53 -32.15
CA ALA A 160 22.29 15.46 -33.12
C ALA A 160 21.10 14.46 -33.14
N THR A 161 20.56 14.13 -31.97
CA THR A 161 19.33 13.35 -31.82
C THR A 161 18.14 14.03 -32.48
N LEU A 162 18.00 15.36 -32.35
CA LEU A 162 16.93 16.12 -33.01
C LEU A 162 17.06 16.08 -34.55
N MET A 163 18.27 16.23 -35.08
CA MET A 163 18.54 16.15 -36.52
C MET A 163 18.14 14.77 -37.08
N ALA A 164 18.51 13.68 -36.41
CA ALA A 164 18.16 12.33 -36.83
C ALA A 164 16.63 12.08 -36.86
N ILE A 165 15.87 12.67 -35.92
CA ILE A 165 14.39 12.60 -35.92
C ILE A 165 13.78 13.37 -37.10
N MET A 166 14.42 14.45 -37.55
CA MET A 166 13.96 15.23 -38.72
C MET A 166 14.28 14.54 -40.04
N GLU A 167 15.36 13.76 -40.13
CA GLU A 167 15.76 12.98 -41.31
C GLU A 167 14.94 11.69 -41.50
N ALA A 168 14.45 11.10 -40.41
CA ALA A 168 13.68 9.85 -40.43
C ALA A 168 12.16 10.02 -40.71
N ARG A 169 11.73 11.16 -41.25
CA ARG A 169 10.32 11.51 -41.53
C ARG A 169 10.02 11.62 -43.03
#